data_AF-A0A1J3G4E1-F1
#
_entry.id   AF-A0A1J3G4E1-F1
#
_cell.length_a   1.000
_cell.length_b   1.000
_cell.length_c   1.000
_cell.angle_alpha   90.00
_cell.angle_beta   90.00
_cell.angle_gamma   90.00
#
_symmetry.space_group_name_H-M   'P 1'
#
loop_
_entity.id
_entity.type
_entity.pdbx_description
1 polymer ?
#
loop_
_entity_poly.entity_id
_entity_poly.type
_entity_poly.pdbx_seq_one_letter_code
_entity_poly.pdbx_strand_id
1 'polypeptide(L)'
;GKWQHQICGLYNVHKDIDKTADYICPYCLLEERKSINKTGIINDNTDLGAKDLPETILSSFIEKRLFRRLKEERLQTAKATGKSIND
;
A
#
# COMPACT_ATOMS: atom_id res chain seq x y z
N GLY A 1 -1.68 14.33 20.64
CA GLY A 1 -2.26 13.23 19.84
C GLY A 1 -3.10 12.34 20.73
N LYS A 2 -4.10 11.64 20.17
CA LYS A 2 -4.80 10.58 20.91
C LYS A 2 -3.90 9.35 20.98
N TRP A 3 -3.97 8.60 22.07
CA TRP A 3 -3.26 7.32 22.18
C TRP A 3 -3.80 6.33 21.15
N GLN A 4 -2.90 5.60 20.49
CA GLN A 4 -3.23 4.63 19.44
C GLN A 4 -2.32 3.41 19.58
N HIS A 5 -2.88 2.20 19.48
CA HIS A 5 -2.09 0.98 19.39
C HIS A 5 -1.16 1.01 18.17
N GLN A 6 0.10 0.64 18.35
CA GLN A 6 1.11 0.61 17.30
C GLN A 6 0.65 -0.17 16.05
N ILE A 7 0.04 -1.35 16.23
CA ILE A 7 -0.47 -2.19 15.13
C ILE A 7 -1.61 -1.50 14.39
N CYS A 8 -2.59 -0.95 15.12
CA CYS A 8 -3.72 -0.24 14.52
C CYS A 8 -3.28 1.02 13.78
N GLY A 9 -2.19 1.66 14.22
CA GLY A 9 -1.57 2.79 13.56
C GLY A 9 -0.61 2.43 12.43
N LEU A 10 -0.41 1.13 12.14
CA LEU A 10 0.59 0.60 11.21
C LEU A 10 2.00 1.18 11.42
N TYR A 11 2.34 1.50 12.67
CA TYR A 11 3.62 2.12 13.01
C TYR A 11 4.71 1.06 13.26
N ASN A 12 5.87 1.24 12.62
CA ASN A 12 7.02 0.37 12.82
C ASN A 12 8.14 1.12 13.54
N VAL A 13 8.27 0.89 14.85
CA VAL A 13 9.35 1.45 15.69
C VAL A 13 10.75 1.10 15.15
N HIS A 14 10.92 -0.05 14.49
CA HIS A 14 12.22 -0.45 13.92
C HIS A 14 12.57 0.24 12.61
N LYS A 15 11.64 0.99 12.00
CA LYS A 15 11.95 1.87 10.86
C LYS A 15 12.44 3.24 11.31
N ASP A 16 12.16 3.60 12.56
CA ASP A 16 12.49 4.88 13.16
C ASP A 16 13.73 4.76 14.05
N ILE A 17 14.77 4.07 13.53
CA ILE A 17 16.01 3.75 14.26
C ILE A 17 16.72 5.05 14.67
N ASP A 18 16.66 6.07 13.83
CA ASP A 18 17.27 7.37 14.09
C ASP A 18 16.36 8.31 14.90
N LYS A 19 15.12 7.92 15.20
CA LYS A 19 14.08 8.75 15.86
C LYS A 19 13.87 10.11 15.19
N THR A 20 14.17 10.21 13.90
CA THR A 20 14.14 11.47 13.16
C THR A 20 12.76 11.77 12.58
N ALA A 21 11.86 10.79 12.52
CA ALA A 21 10.53 10.97 11.96
C ALA A 21 9.44 10.70 13.01
N ASP A 22 8.78 11.77 13.48
CA ASP A 22 7.65 11.64 14.38
C ASP A 22 6.52 10.81 13.75
N TYR A 23 5.91 9.92 14.54
CA TYR A 23 4.72 9.19 14.13
C TYR A 23 3.56 10.16 13.84
N ILE A 24 3.08 10.16 12.59
CA ILE A 24 1.88 10.87 12.18
C ILE A 24 0.71 9.88 12.15
N CYS A 25 -0.34 10.14 12.95
CA CYS A 25 -1.49 9.24 12.95
C CYS A 25 -2.30 9.33 11.64
N PRO A 26 -3.02 8.28 11.23
CA PRO A 26 -3.76 8.25 9.97
C PRO A 26 -4.73 9.43 9.78
N TYR A 27 -5.38 9.89 10.85
CA TYR A 27 -6.28 11.04 10.78
C TYR A 27 -5.54 12.34 10.45
N CYS A 28 -4.41 12.59 11.11
CA CYS A 28 -3.59 13.77 10.82
C CYS A 28 -3.02 13.70 9.40
N LEU A 29 -2.56 12.52 8.96
CA LEU A 29 -2.06 12.29 7.60
C LEU A 29 -3.14 12.53 6.54
N LEU A 30 -4.38 12.14 6.81
CA LEU A 30 -5.51 12.40 5.91
C LEU A 30 -5.83 13.89 5.80
N GLU A 31 -5.83 14.62 6.92
CA GLU A 31 -6.04 16.07 6.91
C GLU A 31 -4.90 16.82 6.21
N GLU A 32 -3.66 16.40 6.44
CA GLU A 32 -2.49 16.91 5.73
C GLU A 32 -2.59 16.64 4.22
N ARG A 33 -2.94 15.43 3.78
CA ARG A 33 -3.14 15.13 2.35
C ARG A 33 -4.24 15.99 1.73
N LYS A 34 -5.35 16.22 2.46
CA LYS A 34 -6.43 17.10 2.00
C LYS A 34 -5.98 18.56 1.86
N SER A 35 -5.09 19.05 2.73
CA SER A 35 -4.56 20.41 2.67
C SER A 35 -3.46 20.56 1.61
N ILE A 36 -2.58 19.55 1.46
CA ILE A 36 -1.47 19.49 0.49
C ILE A 36 -1.94 19.34 -0.97
N ASN A 37 -3.13 18.78 -1.23
CA ASN A 37 -3.75 18.82 -2.56
C ASN A 37 -3.92 20.26 -3.12
N LYS A 38 -3.64 21.31 -2.33
CA LYS A 38 -3.56 22.72 -2.75
C LYS A 38 -2.14 23.23 -3.04
N THR A 39 -1.07 22.53 -2.62
CA THR A 39 0.32 23.03 -2.65
C THR A 39 1.37 22.04 -3.21
N GLY A 40 0.97 20.83 -3.59
CA GLY A 40 1.67 20.08 -4.65
C GLY A 40 2.90 19.24 -4.28
N ILE A 41 3.17 18.95 -3.00
CA ILE A 41 4.22 17.97 -2.64
C ILE A 41 3.71 17.09 -1.50
N ILE A 42 3.34 15.86 -1.83
CA ILE A 42 3.18 14.80 -0.83
C ILE A 42 4.57 14.23 -0.64
N ASN A 43 5.19 14.48 0.50
CA ASN A 43 6.35 13.71 0.93
C ASN A 43 5.77 12.34 1.34
N ASP A 44 5.50 11.49 0.34
CA ASP A 44 5.15 10.12 0.60
C ASP A 44 6.35 9.56 1.35
N ASN A 45 6.16 9.28 2.64
CA ASN A 45 7.04 8.39 3.36
C ASN A 45 6.96 7.07 2.60
N THR A 46 7.79 6.92 1.56
CA THR A 46 7.84 5.76 0.68
C THR A 46 8.49 4.67 1.49
N ASP A 47 7.69 4.10 2.37
CA ASP A 47 7.97 2.84 3.00
C ASP A 47 8.40 1.88 1.90
N LEU A 48 9.61 1.35 2.05
CA LEU A 48 10.10 0.24 1.22
C LEU A 48 9.03 -0.84 1.22
N GLY A 49 8.35 -0.98 0.09
CA GLY A 49 7.30 -1.95 -0.12
C GLY A 49 7.89 -3.28 -0.55
N ALA A 50 7.07 -4.33 -0.53
CA ALA A 50 7.49 -5.64 -1.06
C ALA A 50 7.98 -5.55 -2.52
N LYS A 51 7.44 -4.61 -3.31
CA LYS A 51 7.82 -4.35 -4.71
C LYS A 51 9.25 -3.81 -4.88
N ASP A 52 9.81 -3.20 -3.83
CA ASP A 52 11.13 -2.56 -3.88
C ASP A 52 12.24 -3.55 -3.52
N LEU A 53 11.89 -4.78 -3.14
CA LEU A 53 12.84 -5.86 -2.96
C LEU A 53 13.42 -6.31 -4.32
N PRO A 54 14.69 -6.74 -4.37
CA PRO A 54 15.29 -7.27 -5.59
C PRO A 54 14.50 -8.45 -6.15
N GLU A 55 14.15 -8.36 -7.43
CA GLU A 55 13.49 -9.45 -8.14
C GLU A 55 14.48 -10.61 -8.36
N THR A 56 13.96 -11.84 -8.27
CA THR A 56 14.67 -13.06 -8.65
C THR A 56 13.97 -13.72 -9.83
N ILE A 57 14.68 -14.60 -10.54
CA ILE A 57 14.08 -15.38 -11.64
C ILE A 57 12.85 -16.16 -11.14
N LEU A 58 12.94 -16.74 -9.94
CA LEU A 58 11.85 -17.51 -9.33
C LEU A 58 10.66 -16.62 -8.97
N SER A 59 10.89 -15.49 -8.29
CA SER A 59 9.80 -14.56 -7.92
C SER A 59 9.11 -14.02 -9.17
N SER A 60 9.88 -13.62 -10.19
CA SER A 60 9.36 -13.19 -11.50
C SER A 60 8.41 -14.23 -12.12
N PHE A 61 8.84 -15.49 -12.12
CA PHE A 61 8.06 -16.58 -12.71
C PHE A 61 6.76 -16.83 -11.94
N ILE A 62 6.83 -16.85 -10.60
CA ILE A 62 5.67 -17.07 -9.73
C ILE A 62 4.68 -15.91 -9.87
N GLU A 63 5.15 -14.67 -9.79
CA GLU A 63 4.33 -13.47 -9.88
C GLU A 63 3.63 -13.37 -11.24
N LYS A 64 4.35 -13.55 -12.36
CA LYS A 64 3.74 -13.56 -13.70
C LYS A 64 2.66 -14.63 -13.84
N ARG A 65 2.91 -15.83 -13.31
CA ARG A 65 1.91 -16.91 -13.31
C ARG A 65 0.70 -16.53 -12.46
N LEU A 66 0.91 -15.97 -11.28
CA LEU A 66 -0.14 -15.56 -10.35
C LEU A 66 -1.03 -14.48 -10.97
N PHE A 67 -0.44 -13.40 -11.50
CA PHE A 67 -1.19 -12.32 -12.15
C PHE A 67 -2.05 -12.82 -13.31
N ARG A 68 -1.51 -13.74 -14.12
CA ARG A 68 -2.28 -14.36 -15.20
C ARG A 68 -3.49 -15.12 -14.67
N ARG A 69 -3.31 -15.95 -13.64
CA ARG A 69 -4.41 -16.74 -13.05
C ARG A 69 -5.47 -15.87 -12.38
N LEU A 70 -5.05 -14.83 -11.65
CA LEU A 70 -5.97 -13.86 -11.04
C LEU A 70 -6.81 -13.14 -12.10
N LYS A 71 -6.20 -12.76 -13.24
CA LYS A 71 -6.94 -12.16 -14.34
C LYS A 71 -7.95 -13.13 -14.96
N GLU A 72 -7.54 -14.38 -15.19
CA GLU A 72 -8.43 -15.43 -15.69
C GLU A 72 -9.62 -15.66 -14.75
N GLU A 73 -9.38 -15.76 -13.45
CA GLU A 73 -10.42 -15.95 -12.43
C GLU A 73 -11.39 -14.76 -12.39
N ARG A 74 -10.90 -13.52 -12.36
CA ARG A 74 -11.74 -12.32 -12.41
C ARG A 74 -12.65 -12.29 -13.65
N LEU A 75 -12.11 -12.67 -14.82
CA LEU A 75 -12.88 -12.77 -16.05
C LEU A 75 -13.97 -13.85 -15.98
N GLN A 76 -13.67 -15.00 -15.38
CA GLN A 76 -14.63 -16.10 -15.21
C GLN A 76 -15.74 -15.70 -14.23
N THR A 77 -15.38 -15.10 -13.10
CA THR A 77 -16.32 -14.63 -12.08
C THR A 77 -17.23 -13.53 -12.62
N ALA A 78 -16.70 -12.57 -13.39
CA ALA A 78 -17.49 -11.56 -14.08
C ALA A 78 -18.50 -12.19 -15.06
N LYS A 79 -18.06 -13.16 -15.89
CA LYS A 79 -18.95 -13.89 -16.81
C LYS A 79 -20.05 -14.67 -16.07
N ALA A 80 -19.72 -15.32 -14.97
CA ALA A 80 -20.67 -16.12 -14.19
C ALA A 80 -21.69 -15.25 -13.43
N THR A 81 -21.31 -14.06 -13.01
CA THR A 81 -22.15 -13.16 -12.20
C THR A 81 -22.84 -12.06 -13.00
N GLY A 82 -22.48 -11.88 -14.28
CA GLY A 82 -22.97 -10.80 -15.13
C GLY A 82 -22.46 -9.41 -14.74
N LYS A 83 -21.44 -9.33 -13.87
CA LYS A 83 -20.81 -8.07 -13.42
C LYS A 83 -19.69 -7.64 -14.37
N SER A 84 -19.38 -6.34 -14.39
CA SER A 84 -18.20 -5.86 -15.10
C SER A 84 -16.93 -6.36 -14.41
N ILE A 85 -15.85 -6.49 -15.18
CA ILE A 85 -14.51 -6.85 -14.67
C ILE A 85 -13.88 -5.67 -13.92
N ASN A 86 -14.41 -4.46 -14.13
CA ASN A 86 -13.93 -3.20 -13.55
C ASN A 86 -14.79 -2.70 -12.38
N ASP A 87 -15.84 -3.43 -12.00
CA ASP A 87 -16.71 -3.10 -10.85
C ASP A 87 -16.10 -3.57 -9.52
#